data_AF-A0A2N0QKG1-F1
#
_entry.id   AF-A0A2N0QKG1-F1
#
_cell.length_a   1.000
_cell.length_b   1.000
_cell.length_c   1.000
_cell.angle_alpha   90.00
_cell.angle_beta   90.00
_cell.angle_gamma   90.00
#
_symmetry.space_group_name_H-M   'P 1'
#
loop_
_entity.id
_entity.type
_entity.pdbx_description
1 polymer ?
#
loop_
_entity_poly.entity_id
_entity_poly.type
_entity_poly.pdbx_seq_one_letter_code
_entity_poly.pdbx_strand_id
1 'polypeptide(L)'
;MGDSSDGYPGVKGIGPKTALQLIQNYGTIDGVLENLELLKPAQRTKITENVDMLKLSHKLATIERNMSINAALDELQVNDYTTERFVELEQRGFRLIVKHAKSLYSFV
;
A
#
# COMPACT_ATOMS: atom_id res chain seq x y z
N MET A 1 -1.21 5.13 -13.02
CA MET A 1 -1.66 3.74 -13.29
C MET A 1 -2.64 3.34 -12.20
N GLY A 2 -3.41 2.28 -12.40
CA GLY A 2 -4.25 1.68 -11.36
C GLY A 2 -3.54 0.56 -10.61
N ASP A 3 -4.21 0.03 -9.59
CA ASP A 3 -3.84 -1.16 -8.82
C ASP A 3 -5.05 -2.09 -8.74
N SER A 4 -4.97 -3.26 -9.39
CA SER A 4 -6.08 -4.21 -9.42
C SER A 4 -6.31 -4.92 -8.09
N SER A 5 -5.28 -5.06 -7.26
CA SER A 5 -5.38 -5.76 -5.98
C SER A 5 -6.24 -4.97 -5.00
N ASP A 6 -6.06 -3.65 -5.01
CA ASP A 6 -6.82 -2.71 -4.18
C ASP A 6 -8.06 -2.14 -4.88
N GLY A 7 -8.34 -2.59 -6.11
CA GLY A 7 -9.50 -2.16 -6.89
C GLY A 7 -9.40 -0.71 -7.41
N TYR A 8 -8.21 -0.14 -7.50
CA TYR A 8 -7.97 1.21 -8.03
C TYR A 8 -7.88 1.17 -9.56
N PRO A 9 -8.85 1.71 -10.31
CA PRO A 9 -8.85 1.63 -11.76
C PRO A 9 -7.80 2.56 -12.41
N GLY A 10 -7.42 3.65 -11.73
CA GLY A 10 -6.53 4.67 -12.29
C GLY A 10 -7.07 5.29 -13.58
N VAL A 11 -6.19 5.64 -14.52
CA VAL A 11 -6.56 6.16 -15.84
C VAL A 11 -6.49 5.05 -16.88
N LYS A 12 -7.64 4.74 -17.49
CA LYS A 12 -7.74 3.69 -18.51
C LYS A 12 -6.79 3.97 -19.67
N GLY A 13 -5.94 3.00 -19.99
CA GLY A 13 -4.98 3.11 -21.09
C GLY A 13 -3.72 3.93 -20.77
N ILE A 14 -3.47 4.27 -19.50
CA ILE A 14 -2.19 4.78 -18.99
C ILE A 14 -1.57 3.70 -18.08
N GLY A 15 -0.69 2.89 -18.65
CA GLY A 15 0.05 1.84 -17.94
C GLY A 15 1.24 2.36 -17.12
N PRO A 16 1.94 1.46 -16.39
CA PRO A 16 3.06 1.81 -15.50
C PRO A 16 4.16 2.61 -16.19
N LYS A 17 4.59 2.19 -17.39
CA LYS A 17 5.66 2.85 -18.15
C LYS A 17 5.32 4.30 -18.50
N THR A 18 4.10 4.54 -18.97
CA THR A 18 3.64 5.89 -19.31
C THR A 18 3.44 6.72 -18.06
N ALA A 19 2.85 6.16 -17.00
CA ALA A 19 2.70 6.86 -15.73
C ALA A 19 4.05 7.31 -15.16
N LEU A 20 5.06 6.43 -15.19
CA LEU A 20 6.42 6.76 -14.74
C LEU A 20 7.02 7.91 -15.55
N GLN A 21 6.93 7.88 -16.88
CA GLN A 21 7.43 8.96 -17.73
C GLN A 21 6.76 10.30 -17.44
N LEU A 22 5.45 10.30 -17.20
CA LEU A 22 4.71 11.51 -16.85
C LEU A 22 5.19 12.10 -15.52
N ILE A 23 5.34 11.26 -14.50
CA ILE A 23 5.83 11.69 -13.19
C ILE A 23 7.29 12.15 -13.25
N GLN A 24 8.15 11.50 -14.03
CA GLN A 24 9.54 11.96 -14.22
C GLN A 24 9.61 13.33 -14.89
N ASN A 25 8.73 13.61 -15.85
CA ASN A 25 8.75 14.86 -16.60
C ASN A 25 8.08 16.03 -15.85
N TYR A 26 7.03 15.75 -15.08
CA TYR A 26 6.17 16.78 -14.47
C TYR A 26 6.15 16.75 -12.93
N GLY A 27 6.92 15.84 -12.32
CA GLY A 27 7.16 15.75 -10.88
C GLY A 27 6.03 15.08 -10.09
N THR A 28 4.81 15.59 -10.20
CA THR A 28 3.65 15.13 -9.41
C THR A 28 2.43 14.89 -10.29
N ILE A 29 1.40 14.25 -9.73
CA ILE A 29 0.12 14.11 -10.43
C ILE A 29 -0.46 15.49 -10.74
N ASP A 30 -0.40 16.44 -9.80
CA ASP A 30 -0.86 17.80 -10.01
C ASP A 30 -0.05 18.50 -11.11
N GLY A 31 1.28 18.32 -11.13
CA GLY A 31 2.12 18.83 -12.20
C GLY A 31 1.75 18.27 -13.58
N VAL A 32 1.34 17.01 -13.68
CA VAL A 32 0.80 16.44 -14.93
C VAL A 32 -0.53 17.10 -15.32
N LEU A 33 -1.41 17.37 -14.35
CA LEU A 33 -2.72 17.98 -14.58
C LEU A 33 -2.62 19.46 -14.98
N GLU A 34 -1.66 20.20 -14.43
CA GLU A 34 -1.37 21.58 -14.81
C GLU A 34 -0.79 21.70 -16.22
N ASN A 35 -0.11 20.65 -16.70
CA ASN A 35 0.57 20.63 -17.99
C ASN A 35 -0.14 19.74 -19.05
N LEU A 36 -1.45 19.52 -18.92
CA LEU A 36 -2.22 18.66 -19.83
C LEU A 36 -2.06 19.03 -21.31
N GLU A 37 -1.95 20.32 -21.62
CA GLU A 37 -1.80 20.84 -22.97
C GLU A 37 -0.46 20.48 -23.63
N LEU A 38 0.57 20.17 -22.83
CA LEU A 38 1.89 19.74 -23.32
C LEU A 38 1.96 18.22 -23.58
N LEU A 39 0.95 17.47 -23.15
CA LEU A 39 0.87 16.03 -23.36
C LEU A 39 0.47 15.69 -24.79
N LYS A 40 0.84 14.48 -25.21
CA LYS A 40 0.37 13.91 -26.49
C LYS A 40 -1.16 13.89 -26.50
N PRO A 41 -1.83 14.15 -27.64
CA PRO A 41 -3.30 14.24 -27.70
C PRO A 41 -4.01 13.03 -27.06
N ALA A 42 -3.55 11.81 -27.35
CA ALA A 42 -4.13 10.60 -26.77
C ALA A 42 -3.94 10.47 -25.24
N GLN A 43 -2.86 11.01 -24.68
CA GLN A 43 -2.63 11.02 -23.23
C GLN A 43 -3.55 12.05 -22.56
N ARG A 44 -3.63 13.25 -23.16
CA ARG A 44 -4.50 14.33 -22.71
C ARG A 44 -5.95 13.86 -22.63
N THR A 45 -6.50 13.34 -23.73
CA THR A 45 -7.89 12.84 -23.76
C THR A 45 -8.15 11.80 -22.67
N LYS A 46 -7.28 10.77 -22.55
CA LYS A 46 -7.44 9.73 -21.53
C LYS A 46 -7.44 10.29 -20.11
N ILE A 47 -6.52 11.20 -19.81
CA ILE A 47 -6.41 11.78 -18.47
C ILE A 47 -7.62 12.68 -18.22
N THR A 48 -7.98 13.56 -19.16
CA THR A 48 -9.13 14.47 -19.07
C THR A 48 -10.44 13.71 -18.81
N GLU A 49 -10.70 12.61 -19.52
CA GLU A 49 -11.89 11.77 -19.34
C GLU A 49 -11.94 11.03 -17.99
N ASN A 50 -10.80 10.90 -17.30
CA ASN A 50 -10.68 10.10 -16.07
C ASN A 50 -10.10 10.92 -14.90
N VAL A 51 -10.14 12.26 -14.95
CA VAL A 51 -9.53 13.13 -13.91
C VAL A 51 -10.10 12.83 -12.53
N ASP A 52 -11.42 12.67 -12.41
CA ASP A 52 -12.07 12.45 -11.11
C ASP A 52 -11.66 11.10 -10.52
N MET A 53 -11.61 10.05 -11.35
CA MET A 53 -11.14 8.73 -10.92
C MET A 53 -9.64 8.72 -10.60
N LEU A 54 -8.83 9.49 -11.33
CA LEU A 54 -7.41 9.67 -11.01
C LEU A 54 -7.22 10.32 -9.65
N LYS A 55 -7.94 11.43 -9.37
CA LYS A 55 -7.88 12.13 -8.09
C LYS A 55 -8.37 11.26 -6.93
N LEU A 56 -9.46 10.52 -7.14
CA LEU A 56 -9.97 9.59 -6.15
C LEU A 56 -8.98 8.45 -5.87
N SER A 57 -8.44 7.83 -6.93
CA SER A 57 -7.45 6.75 -6.79
C SER A 57 -6.20 7.24 -6.07
N HIS A 58 -5.74 8.47 -6.37
CA HIS A 58 -4.60 9.07 -5.67
C HIS A 58 -4.88 9.29 -4.18
N LYS A 59 -6.06 9.81 -3.84
CA LYS A 59 -6.47 9.99 -2.44
C LYS A 59 -6.51 8.67 -1.69
N LEU A 60 -7.08 7.62 -2.28
CA LEU A 60 -7.20 6.30 -1.66
C LEU A 60 -5.85 5.59 -1.51
N ALA A 61 -4.96 5.74 -2.49
CA ALA A 61 -3.61 5.17 -2.44
C ALA A 61 -2.66 5.94 -1.49
N THR A 62 -3.04 7.13 -1.05
CA THR A 62 -2.22 7.92 -0.12
C THR A 62 -2.35 7.37 1.29
N ILE A 63 -1.22 6.95 1.87
CA ILE A 63 -1.16 6.51 3.26
C ILE A 63 -1.44 7.71 4.18
N GLU A 64 -2.51 7.63 4.97
CA GLU A 64 -2.78 8.58 6.05
C GLU A 64 -1.80 8.37 7.20
N ARG A 65 -1.02 9.39 7.54
CA ARG A 65 0.05 9.33 8.54
C ARG A 65 -0.30 10.04 9.84
N ASN A 66 -1.36 10.83 9.85
CA ASN A 66 -1.81 11.62 10.99
C ASN A 66 -3.05 11.02 11.66
N MET A 67 -3.22 9.70 11.53
CA MET A 67 -4.34 9.00 12.15
C MET A 67 -4.17 9.01 13.68
N SER A 68 -5.21 9.45 14.38
CA SER A 68 -5.25 9.37 15.84
C SER A 68 -5.40 7.91 16.26
N ILE A 69 -4.42 7.40 17.01
CA ILE A 69 -4.47 6.07 17.60
C ILE A 69 -4.93 6.22 19.06
N ASN A 70 -6.13 5.74 19.35
CA ASN A 70 -6.71 5.77 20.69
C ASN A 70 -6.21 4.58 21.52
N ALA A 71 -4.90 4.47 21.68
CA ALA A 71 -4.24 3.48 22.53
C ALA A 71 -2.95 4.06 23.09
N ALA A 72 -2.64 3.75 24.33
CA ALA A 72 -1.35 4.08 24.91
C ALA A 72 -0.28 3.08 24.43
N LEU A 73 0.98 3.50 24.35
CA LEU A 73 2.04 2.68 23.74
C LEU A 73 2.30 1.38 24.52
N ASP A 74 2.09 1.39 25.82
CA ASP A 74 2.13 0.24 26.72
C ASP A 74 1.02 -0.80 26.44
N GLU A 75 -0.15 -0.36 25.96
CA GLU A 75 -1.24 -1.24 25.54
C GLU A 75 -0.94 -1.97 24.22
N LEU A 76 0.01 -1.47 23.45
CA LEU A 76 0.39 -2.01 22.13
C LEU A 76 1.60 -2.97 22.20
N GLN A 77 2.05 -3.32 23.40
CA GLN A 77 3.15 -4.27 23.56
C GLN A 77 2.76 -5.66 23.04
N VAL A 78 3.63 -6.23 22.21
CA VAL A 78 3.52 -7.62 21.78
C VAL A 78 4.02 -8.49 22.94
N ASN A 79 3.10 -9.20 23.58
CA ASN A 79 3.44 -10.12 24.67
C ASN A 79 4.28 -11.30 24.15
N ASP A 80 5.16 -11.81 25.01
CA ASP A 80 5.88 -13.05 24.74
C ASP A 80 4.92 -14.25 24.66
N TYR A 81 5.32 -15.26 23.88
CA TYR A 81 4.57 -16.50 23.76
C TYR A 81 4.82 -17.40 24.96
N THR A 82 3.74 -17.86 25.61
CA THR A 82 3.87 -18.80 26.73
C THR A 82 4.24 -20.20 26.25
N THR A 83 4.78 -21.02 27.16
CA THR A 83 5.14 -22.41 26.86
C THR A 83 3.90 -23.22 26.45
N GLU A 84 2.76 -22.96 27.10
CA GLU A 84 1.48 -23.61 26.78
C GLU A 84 1.06 -23.30 25.33
N ARG A 85 1.27 -22.07 24.87
CA ARG A 85 0.96 -21.67 23.49
C ARG A 85 1.81 -22.44 22.47
N PHE A 86 3.07 -22.70 22.78
CA PHE A 86 3.93 -23.51 21.91
C PHE A 86 3.50 -24.98 21.87
N VAL A 87 3.11 -25.55 23.01
CA VAL A 87 2.59 -26.93 23.07
C VAL A 87 1.31 -27.06 22.24
N GLU A 88 0.38 -26.11 22.37
CA GLU A 88 -0.85 -26.08 21.59
C GLU A 88 -0.57 -26.03 20.07
N LEU A 89 0.36 -25.18 19.63
CA LEU A 89 0.73 -25.05 18.23
C LEU A 89 1.41 -26.32 17.69
N GLU A 90 2.24 -26.99 18.49
CA GLU A 90 2.83 -28.29 18.12
C GLU A 90 1.77 -29.37 17.96
N GLN A 91 0.77 -29.42 18.85
CA GLN A 91 -0.36 -30.36 18.77
C GLN A 91 -1.22 -30.11 17.54
N ARG A 92 -1.40 -28.84 17.13
CA ARG A 92 -2.08 -28.45 15.88
C ARG A 92 -1.23 -28.70 14.62
N GLY A 93 0.00 -29.21 14.76
CA GLY A 93 0.86 -29.59 13.64
C GLY A 93 1.84 -28.50 13.17
N PHE A 94 1.89 -27.33 13.81
CA PHE A 94 2.77 -26.22 13.43
C PHE A 94 4.21 -26.35 13.95
N ARG A 95 4.76 -27.57 13.94
CA ARG A 95 6.05 -27.91 14.58
C ARG A 95 7.23 -27.05 14.07
N LEU A 96 7.30 -26.78 12.77
CA LEU A 96 8.38 -25.98 12.19
C LEU A 96 8.30 -24.51 12.62
N ILE A 97 7.08 -23.95 12.65
CA ILE A 97 6.84 -22.58 13.13
C ILE A 97 7.22 -22.47 14.60
N VAL A 98 6.82 -23.43 15.43
CA VAL A 98 7.18 -23.44 16.86
C VAL A 98 8.69 -23.54 17.06
N LYS A 99 9.39 -24.38 16.28
CA LYS A 99 10.86 -24.47 16.33
C LYS A 99 11.52 -23.11 16.03
N HIS A 100 11.07 -22.41 15.00
CA HIS A 100 11.60 -21.07 14.66
C HIS A 100 11.21 -20.01 15.69
N ALA A 101 9.97 -20.02 16.15
CA ALA A 101 9.49 -19.09 17.16
C ALA A 101 10.27 -19.25 18.47
N LYS A 102 10.50 -20.48 18.94
CA LYS A 102 11.37 -20.75 20.09
C LYS A 102 12.76 -20.15 19.89
N SER A 103 13.38 -20.25 18.71
CA SER A 103 14.71 -19.65 18.47
C SER A 103 14.74 -18.11 18.49
N LEU A 104 13.60 -17.45 18.23
CA LEU A 104 13.50 -15.99 18.13
C LEU A 104 13.00 -15.35 19.44
N TYR A 105 12.12 -16.04 20.16
CA TYR A 105 11.44 -15.56 21.37
C TYR A 105 11.91 -16.31 22.63
N SER A 106 13.08 -16.96 22.60
CA SER A 106 13.69 -17.49 23.83
C SER A 106 14.19 -16.33 24.70
N PHE A 107 13.33 -15.84 25.59
CA PHE A 107 13.75 -15.15 26.80
C PHE A 107 13.50 -16.08 27.98
N VAL A 108 14.62 -16.50 28.60
CA VAL A 108 14.82 -17.49 29.70
C VAL A 108 14.99 -18.94 29.25
#